data_AF-A0A8T1JE55-F1
#
_entry.id   AF-A0A8T1JE55-F1
#
_cell.length_a   1.000
_cell.length_b   1.000
_cell.length_c   1.000
_cell.angle_alpha   90.00
_cell.angle_beta   90.00
_cell.angle_gamma   90.00
#
_symmetry.space_group_name_H-M   'P 1'
#
loop_
_entity.id
_entity.type
_entity.pdbx_description
1 polymer ?
#
loop_
_entity_poly.entity_id
_entity_poly.type
_entity_poly.pdbx_seq_one_letter_code
_entity_poly.pdbx_strand_id
1 'polypeptide(L)'
;MKANIAGGPSIIFNRYAKRNETTIRGGKLCKKVIGYDANALYVWALGNDMPCGRLTTIEAYPSIVNDIESNKIFGFLERDIRTPEHLRGYFSEMTPIFKNVLIDCADEKVIGTHMYEYNQSRGNQRATPARKLIGSYFGEKILVYTPLLKW
;
A
#
# COMPACT_ATOMS: atom_id res chain seq x y z
N MET A 1 -4.57 -14.87 -8.78
CA MET A 1 -3.75 -13.89 -9.54
C MET A 1 -4.51 -12.64 -9.95
N LYS A 2 -5.59 -12.69 -10.76
CA LYS A 2 -6.34 -11.47 -11.20
C LYS A 2 -6.80 -10.58 -10.05
N ALA A 3 -7.26 -11.16 -8.94
CA ALA A 3 -7.67 -10.41 -7.74
C ALA A 3 -6.53 -9.62 -7.06
N ASN A 4 -5.27 -9.97 -7.36
CA ASN A 4 -4.08 -9.32 -6.83
C ASN A 4 -3.54 -8.22 -7.74
N ILE A 5 -4.17 -8.01 -8.91
CA ILE A 5 -3.86 -6.88 -9.78
C ILE A 5 -4.63 -5.66 -9.25
N ALA A 6 -3.90 -4.64 -8.84
CA ALA A 6 -4.44 -3.37 -8.38
C ALA A 6 -3.83 -2.23 -9.21
N GLY A 7 -4.56 -1.12 -9.30
CA GLY A 7 -4.03 0.14 -9.82
C GLY A 7 -3.11 0.81 -8.81
N GLY A 8 -2.81 2.09 -9.05
CA GLY A 8 -2.00 2.90 -8.14
C GLY A 8 -2.60 2.98 -6.72
N PRO A 9 -1.76 3.10 -5.69
CA PRO A 9 -2.23 3.27 -4.32
C PRO A 9 -3.06 4.55 -4.19
N SER A 10 -4.21 4.45 -3.53
CA SER A 10 -4.95 5.62 -3.04
C SER A 10 -4.24 6.11 -1.78
N ILE A 11 -3.12 6.80 -1.95
CA ILE A 11 -2.29 7.27 -0.84
C ILE A 11 -3.06 8.35 -0.09
N ILE A 12 -3.43 8.06 1.16
CA ILE A 12 -4.00 9.03 2.08
C ILE A 12 -2.86 9.50 2.97
N PHE A 13 -2.31 10.67 2.67
CA PHE A 13 -1.39 11.35 3.57
C PHE A 13 -2.12 11.83 4.83
N ASN A 14 -1.35 12.26 5.84
CA ASN A 14 -1.86 13.23 6.82
C ASN A 14 -2.55 14.36 6.03
N ARG A 15 -3.87 14.46 6.22
CA ARG A 15 -4.81 15.14 5.29
C ARG A 15 -4.49 16.61 5.05
N TYR A 16 -3.66 17.21 5.89
CA TYR A 16 -3.30 18.61 5.80
C TYR A 16 -1.94 18.91 6.42
N ALA A 17 -1.09 19.59 5.66
CA ALA A 17 0.11 20.23 6.16
C ALA A 17 0.18 21.65 5.60
N LYS A 18 0.36 22.63 6.49
CA LYS A 18 0.52 24.04 6.13
C LYS A 18 1.80 24.62 6.68
N ARG A 19 2.49 25.35 5.81
CA ARG A 19 3.71 26.08 6.14
C ARG A 19 3.46 27.04 7.31
N ASN A 20 4.36 27.01 8.29
CA ASN A 20 4.34 27.77 9.53
C ASN A 20 3.17 27.49 10.48
N GLU A 21 2.39 26.43 10.25
CA GLU A 21 1.24 26.08 11.11
C GLU A 21 1.29 24.63 11.58
N THR A 22 1.49 23.69 10.66
CA THR A 22 1.50 22.26 11.01
C THR A 22 2.83 21.86 11.65
N THR A 23 2.76 21.12 12.75
CA THR A 23 3.92 20.48 13.38
C THR A 23 4.13 19.09 12.78
N ILE A 24 5.34 18.80 12.29
CA ILE A 24 5.75 17.51 11.71
C ILE A 24 6.50 16.66 12.75
N ARG A 25 6.91 15.44 12.35
CA ARG A 25 7.66 14.48 13.19
C ARG A 25 8.75 15.16 14.03
N GLY A 26 8.74 14.84 15.33
CA GLY A 26 9.70 15.37 16.29
C GLY A 26 9.41 16.81 16.74
N GLY A 27 8.16 17.29 16.62
CA GLY A 27 7.76 18.59 17.15
C GLY A 27 8.23 19.78 16.32
N LYS A 28 8.68 19.55 15.08
CA LYS A 28 9.26 20.60 14.23
C LYS A 28 8.17 21.33 13.45
N LEU A 29 8.27 22.64 13.32
CA LEU A 29 7.32 23.42 12.52
C LEU A 29 7.58 23.21 11.01
N CYS A 30 6.54 22.90 10.24
CA CYS A 30 6.64 22.77 8.78
C CYS A 30 7.06 24.10 8.14
N LYS A 31 8.16 24.13 7.37
CA LYS A 31 8.66 25.36 6.72
C LYS A 31 8.50 25.39 5.20
N LYS A 32 8.41 24.23 4.57
CA LYS A 32 8.26 24.10 3.11
C LYS A 32 7.57 22.77 2.81
N VAL A 33 6.68 22.78 1.82
CA VAL A 33 6.07 21.58 1.24
C VAL A 33 6.65 21.43 -0.16
N ILE A 34 7.20 20.25 -0.46
CA ILE A 34 7.80 19.93 -1.76
C ILE A 34 7.10 18.68 -2.28
N GLY A 35 6.60 18.73 -3.51
CA GLY A 35 6.09 17.57 -4.22
C GLY A 35 7.20 16.92 -5.02
N TYR A 36 7.27 15.59 -4.97
CA TYR A 36 8.11 14.79 -5.85
C TYR A 36 7.21 13.89 -6.68
N ASP A 37 7.57 13.70 -7.94
CA ASP A 37 6.91 12.78 -8.84
C ASP A 37 7.94 11.83 -9.46
N ALA A 38 7.53 10.60 -9.72
CA ALA A 38 8.42 9.57 -10.25
C ALA A 38 8.41 9.62 -11.78
N ASN A 39 9.57 9.87 -12.39
CA ASN A 39 9.72 9.80 -13.84
C ASN A 39 9.45 8.38 -14.34
N ALA A 40 8.36 8.22 -15.11
CA ALA A 40 8.01 6.97 -15.80
C ALA A 40 7.97 5.72 -14.89
N LEU A 41 7.32 5.84 -13.71
CA LEU A 41 7.25 4.79 -12.68
C LEU A 41 6.96 3.38 -13.22
N TYR A 42 5.93 3.21 -14.05
CA TYR A 42 5.57 1.89 -14.59
C TYR A 42 6.61 1.34 -15.56
N VAL A 43 7.22 2.20 -16.38
CA VAL A 43 8.25 1.78 -17.34
C VAL A 43 9.49 1.33 -16.61
N TRP A 44 9.90 2.08 -15.57
CA TRP A 44 11.00 1.66 -14.70
C TRP A 44 10.70 0.32 -14.02
N ALA A 45 9.49 0.16 -13.47
CA ALA A 45 9.08 -1.09 -12.83
C ALA A 45 9.16 -2.27 -13.83
N LEU A 46 8.60 -2.12 -15.03
CA LEU A 46 8.64 -3.12 -16.11
C LEU A 46 10.05 -3.43 -16.63
N GLY A 47 11.02 -2.56 -16.40
CA GLY A 47 12.43 -2.78 -16.76
C GLY A 47 13.19 -3.68 -15.78
N ASN A 48 12.59 -4.06 -14.65
CA ASN A 48 13.16 -5.04 -13.73
C ASN A 48 12.89 -6.46 -14.21
N ASP A 49 13.47 -7.46 -13.53
CA ASP A 49 13.07 -8.86 -13.73
C ASP A 49 11.55 -8.98 -13.59
N MET A 50 10.93 -9.74 -14.49
CA MET A 50 9.49 -9.96 -14.51
C MET A 50 9.17 -11.43 -14.79
N PRO A 51 8.18 -12.03 -14.11
CA PRO A 51 7.76 -13.40 -14.38
C PRO A 51 7.13 -13.51 -15.76
N CYS A 52 7.59 -14.51 -16.52
CA CYS A 52 7.13 -14.81 -17.87
C CYS A 52 6.78 -16.30 -18.01
N GLY A 53 6.16 -16.66 -19.14
CA GLY A 53 5.78 -18.04 -19.43
C GLY A 53 4.46 -18.48 -18.79
N ARG A 54 4.27 -19.80 -18.66
CA ARG A 54 3.02 -20.38 -18.18
C ARG A 54 2.91 -20.23 -16.67
N LEU A 55 1.77 -19.71 -16.21
CA LEU A 55 1.45 -19.68 -14.78
C LEU A 55 1.39 -21.10 -14.21
N THR A 56 2.19 -21.34 -13.18
CA THR A 56 2.19 -22.57 -12.37
C THR A 56 2.11 -22.19 -10.88
N THR A 57 1.61 -23.11 -10.07
CA THR A 57 1.50 -22.94 -8.61
C THR A 57 2.14 -24.15 -7.95
N ILE A 58 2.89 -23.90 -6.89
CA ILE A 58 3.43 -24.93 -6.00
C ILE A 58 2.99 -24.60 -4.58
N GLU A 59 2.81 -25.64 -3.76
CA GLU A 59 2.53 -25.45 -2.34
C GLU A 59 3.77 -24.92 -1.61
N ALA A 60 3.55 -24.06 -0.62
CA ALA A 60 4.64 -23.55 0.20
C ALA A 60 5.20 -24.68 1.07
N TYR A 61 6.52 -24.71 1.20
CA TYR A 61 7.26 -25.70 1.98
C TYR A 61 8.25 -25.01 2.94
N PRO A 62 8.73 -25.70 4.01
CA PRO A 62 9.47 -25.04 5.09
C PRO A 62 10.70 -24.22 4.65
N SER A 63 11.47 -24.68 3.66
CA SER A 63 12.68 -24.02 3.17
C SER A 63 12.45 -23.06 1.99
N ILE A 64 11.20 -22.76 1.62
CA ILE A 64 10.89 -21.95 0.43
C ILE A 64 11.52 -20.55 0.49
N VAL A 65 11.68 -19.97 1.68
CA VAL A 65 12.33 -18.65 1.86
C VAL A 65 13.81 -18.73 1.51
N ASN A 66 14.52 -19.74 2.02
CA ASN A 66 15.94 -19.95 1.72
C ASN A 66 16.16 -20.21 0.22
N ASP A 67 15.22 -20.89 -0.44
CA ASP A 67 15.27 -21.12 -1.89
C ASP A 67 14.98 -19.86 -2.70
N ILE A 68 14.16 -18.93 -2.20
CA ILE A 68 13.97 -17.59 -2.78
C ILE A 68 15.24 -16.74 -2.61
N GLU A 69 15.82 -16.72 -1.41
CA GLU A 69 17.06 -15.99 -1.10
C GLU A 69 18.23 -16.48 -1.96
N SER A 70 18.33 -17.81 -2.16
CA SER A 70 19.38 -18.42 -3.00
C SER A 70 19.07 -18.43 -4.51
N ASN A 71 18.05 -17.70 -4.96
CA ASN A 71 17.63 -17.59 -6.37
C ASN A 71 17.16 -18.89 -7.03
N LYS A 72 16.84 -19.95 -6.26
CA LYS A 72 16.26 -21.18 -6.82
C LYS A 72 14.79 -21.03 -7.20
N ILE A 73 14.06 -20.12 -6.54
CA ILE A 73 12.67 -19.79 -6.84
C ILE A 73 12.55 -18.34 -7.28
N PHE A 74 11.83 -18.15 -8.38
CA PHE A 74 11.45 -16.85 -8.91
C PHE A 74 9.95 -16.84 -9.22
N GLY A 75 9.29 -15.72 -8.92
CA GLY A 75 7.85 -15.55 -9.09
C GLY A 75 7.24 -14.77 -7.93
N PHE A 76 6.15 -15.31 -7.37
CA PHE A 76 5.44 -14.68 -6.27
C PHE A 76 5.17 -15.66 -5.12
N LEU A 77 5.15 -15.12 -3.90
CA LEU A 77 4.84 -15.86 -2.69
C LEU A 77 3.63 -15.24 -1.99
N GLU A 78 2.58 -16.03 -1.74
CA GLU A 78 1.44 -15.58 -0.94
C GLU A 78 1.76 -15.71 0.55
N ARG A 79 1.71 -14.60 1.29
CA ARG A 79 1.90 -14.59 2.75
C ARG A 79 1.15 -13.46 3.44
N ASP A 80 0.99 -13.63 4.75
CA ASP A 80 0.61 -12.55 5.65
C ASP A 80 1.82 -11.70 6.00
N ILE A 81 1.64 -10.39 6.03
CA ILE A 81 2.69 -9.41 6.33
C ILE A 81 2.18 -8.49 7.42
N ARG A 82 3.02 -8.18 8.40
CA ARG A 82 2.69 -7.30 9.52
C ARG A 82 3.84 -6.35 9.81
N THR A 83 3.55 -5.08 10.05
CA THR A 83 4.52 -4.11 10.57
C THR A 83 4.80 -4.42 12.04
N PRO A 84 6.07 -4.58 12.45
CA PRO A 84 6.42 -4.76 13.85
C PRO A 84 5.92 -3.60 14.73
N GLU A 85 5.42 -3.90 15.94
CA GLU A 85 4.78 -2.92 16.82
C GLU A 85 5.67 -1.71 17.09
N HIS A 86 6.95 -1.96 17.41
CA HIS A 86 7.93 -0.93 17.71
C HIS A 86 8.25 0.00 16.52
N LEU A 87 7.89 -0.37 15.29
CA LEU A 87 8.08 0.46 14.09
C LEU A 87 6.81 1.21 13.66
N ARG A 88 5.65 0.96 14.29
CA ARG A 88 4.41 1.65 13.90
C ARG A 88 4.50 3.16 14.06
N GLY A 89 5.15 3.64 15.12
CA GLY A 89 5.40 5.07 15.31
C GLY A 89 6.20 5.67 14.15
N TYR A 90 7.21 4.95 13.65
CA TYR A 90 8.03 5.38 12.52
C TYR A 90 7.24 5.42 11.20
N PHE A 91 6.35 4.44 10.98
CA PHE A 91 5.51 4.36 9.78
C PHE A 91 4.13 5.03 9.94
N SER A 92 3.95 5.85 10.98
CA SER A 92 2.65 6.49 11.26
C SER A 92 2.20 7.47 10.18
N GLU A 93 3.14 8.11 9.49
CA GLU A 93 2.85 9.04 8.40
C GLU A 93 2.51 8.33 7.09
N MET A 94 3.10 7.16 6.86
CA MET A 94 2.85 6.31 5.69
C MET A 94 3.05 4.85 6.09
N THR A 95 1.95 4.15 6.17
CA THR A 95 1.95 2.71 6.46
C THR A 95 2.64 1.94 5.34
N PRO A 96 3.46 0.91 5.64
CA PRO A 96 4.37 0.33 4.66
C PRO A 96 3.73 -0.77 3.81
N ILE A 97 2.55 -1.28 4.20
CA ILE A 97 1.88 -2.38 3.49
C ILE A 97 0.67 -1.81 2.78
N PHE A 98 0.54 -2.06 1.48
CA PHE A 98 -0.66 -1.71 0.73
C PHE A 98 -1.53 -2.94 0.51
N LYS A 99 -2.84 -2.80 0.77
CA LYS A 99 -3.83 -3.85 0.52
C LYS A 99 -5.03 -3.33 -0.23
N ASN A 100 -5.52 -4.13 -1.16
CA ASN A 100 -6.71 -3.82 -1.93
C ASN A 100 -7.94 -4.32 -1.17
N VAL A 101 -8.78 -3.42 -0.67
CA VAL A 101 -9.98 -3.77 0.12
C VAL A 101 -11.19 -2.97 -0.37
N LEU A 102 -12.39 -3.49 -0.13
CA LEU A 102 -13.62 -2.75 -0.36
C LEU A 102 -13.71 -1.62 0.68
N ILE A 103 -13.82 -0.38 0.21
CA ILE A 103 -14.03 0.80 1.04
C ILE A 103 -15.45 1.28 0.83
N ASP A 104 -16.27 1.17 1.88
CA ASP A 104 -17.59 1.77 1.92
C ASP A 104 -17.48 3.25 2.29
N CYS A 105 -17.77 4.12 1.32
CA CYS A 105 -17.73 5.56 1.52
C CYS A 105 -19.01 6.12 2.21
N ALA A 106 -19.98 5.25 2.52
CA ALA A 106 -21.14 5.57 3.33
C ALA A 106 -20.97 5.19 4.82
N ASP A 107 -19.85 4.54 5.19
CA ASP A 107 -19.51 4.26 6.58
C ASP A 107 -18.56 5.33 7.13
N GLU A 108 -19.06 6.13 8.07
CA GLU A 108 -18.28 7.18 8.74
C GLU A 108 -17.03 6.61 9.44
N LYS A 109 -17.09 5.39 9.98
CA LYS A 109 -15.94 4.77 10.67
C LYS A 109 -14.80 4.44 9.70
N VAL A 110 -15.12 4.25 8.42
CA VAL A 110 -14.15 3.87 7.39
C VAL A 110 -13.44 5.09 6.82
N ILE A 111 -14.18 6.16 6.50
CA ILE A 111 -13.61 7.35 5.83
C ILE A 111 -13.40 8.54 6.79
N GLY A 112 -13.91 8.47 8.01
CA GLY A 112 -13.88 9.51 9.02
C GLY A 112 -14.89 10.63 8.76
N THR A 113 -15.30 11.32 9.83
CA THR A 113 -16.36 12.33 9.88
C THR A 113 -16.26 13.36 8.75
N HIS A 114 -15.11 14.01 8.58
CA HIS A 114 -14.94 15.04 7.56
C HIS A 114 -15.22 14.54 6.13
N MET A 115 -14.68 13.38 5.75
CA MET A 115 -14.89 12.83 4.41
C MET A 115 -16.29 12.27 4.24
N TYR A 116 -16.89 11.77 5.33
CA TYR A 116 -18.28 11.35 5.36
C TYR A 116 -19.22 12.52 5.08
N GLU A 117 -19.11 13.61 5.84
CA GLU A 117 -19.88 14.84 5.62
C GLU A 117 -19.68 15.39 4.21
N TYR A 118 -18.43 15.44 3.74
CA TYR A 118 -18.12 15.85 2.37
C TYR A 118 -18.83 14.94 1.35
N ASN A 119 -18.76 13.61 1.50
CA ASN A 119 -19.45 12.69 0.61
C ASN A 119 -20.97 12.93 0.64
N GLN A 120 -21.56 13.09 1.83
CA GLN A 120 -22.99 13.33 2.00
C GLN A 120 -23.45 14.62 1.29
N SER A 121 -22.63 15.68 1.33
CA SER A 121 -22.94 16.96 0.68
C SER A 121 -22.99 16.88 -0.85
N ARG A 122 -22.42 15.83 -1.46
CA ARG A 122 -22.43 15.63 -2.92
C ARG A 122 -23.76 15.12 -3.49
N GLY A 123 -24.77 14.86 -2.64
CA GLY A 123 -26.10 14.41 -3.08
C GLY A 123 -26.04 13.19 -4.01
N ASN A 124 -26.57 13.32 -5.23
CA ASN A 124 -26.58 12.24 -6.22
C ASN A 124 -25.19 11.86 -6.78
N GLN A 125 -24.15 12.65 -6.50
CA GLN A 125 -22.76 12.39 -6.90
C GLN A 125 -21.91 11.78 -5.78
N ARG A 126 -22.56 11.19 -4.78
CA ARG A 126 -21.89 10.44 -3.70
C ARG A 126 -21.00 9.34 -4.28
N ALA A 127 -19.83 9.18 -3.68
CA ALA A 127 -18.96 8.04 -3.94
C ALA A 127 -19.64 6.77 -3.43
N THR A 128 -19.69 5.76 -4.31
CA THR A 128 -20.19 4.43 -3.98
C THR A 128 -19.07 3.54 -3.44
N PRO A 129 -19.41 2.43 -2.75
CA PRO A 129 -18.43 1.45 -2.31
C PRO A 129 -17.57 0.96 -3.48
N ALA A 130 -16.26 1.00 -3.31
CA ALA A 130 -15.32 0.61 -4.34
C ALA A 130 -14.08 -0.04 -3.72
N ARG A 131 -13.45 -0.95 -4.48
CA ARG A 131 -12.16 -1.51 -4.10
C ARG A 131 -11.06 -0.46 -4.26
N LYS A 132 -10.31 -0.22 -3.20
CA LYS A 132 -9.21 0.75 -3.18
C LYS A 132 -7.97 0.11 -2.60
N LEU A 133 -6.82 0.47 -3.16
CA LEU A 133 -5.52 0.11 -2.62
C LEU A 133 -5.16 1.11 -1.52
N ILE A 134 -5.22 0.67 -0.26
CA ILE A 134 -4.99 1.51 0.92
C ILE A 134 -3.71 1.10 1.64
N GLY A 135 -3.11 2.03 2.38
CA GLY A 135 -2.04 1.73 3.34
C GLY A 135 -2.58 1.04 4.60
N SER A 136 -1.80 0.12 5.17
CA SER A 136 -2.10 -0.64 6.37
C SER A 136 -0.84 -1.09 7.10
N TYR A 137 -0.96 -1.40 8.40
CA TYR A 137 0.10 -2.07 9.16
C TYR A 137 0.08 -3.59 9.01
N PHE A 138 -0.87 -4.13 8.26
CA PHE A 138 -0.98 -5.56 8.02
C PHE A 138 -1.67 -5.85 6.68
N GLY A 139 -1.31 -6.97 6.09
CA GLY A 139 -1.98 -7.56 4.95
C GLY A 139 -2.04 -9.08 5.10
N GLU A 140 -3.15 -9.67 4.69
CA GLU A 140 -3.35 -11.11 4.72
C GLU A 140 -3.38 -11.63 3.29
N LYS A 141 -2.77 -12.79 3.06
CA LYS A 141 -2.69 -13.43 1.73
C LYS A 141 -2.21 -12.46 0.63
N ILE A 142 -1.20 -11.65 0.95
CA ILE A 142 -0.59 -10.73 0.00
C ILE A 142 0.35 -11.54 -0.90
N LEU A 143 0.21 -11.36 -2.20
CA LEU A 143 1.08 -11.96 -3.19
C LEU A 143 2.32 -11.07 -3.40
N VAL A 144 3.46 -11.47 -2.85
CA VAL A 144 4.69 -10.68 -2.85
C VAL A 144 5.62 -11.15 -3.95
N TYR A 145 6.17 -10.18 -4.70
CA TYR A 145 7.20 -10.44 -5.71
C TYR A 145 8.49 -10.93 -5.04
N THR A 146 8.95 -12.13 -5.40
CA THR A 146 10.03 -12.83 -4.68
C THR A 146 11.35 -12.06 -4.57
N PRO A 147 11.80 -11.24 -5.55
CA PRO A 147 12.96 -10.38 -5.35
C PRO A 147 12.81 -9.33 -4.26
N LEU A 148 11.59 -8.92 -3.91
CA LEU A 148 11.34 -8.01 -2.77
C LEU A 148 11.43 -8.73 -1.41
N LEU A 149 11.55 -10.05 -1.40
CA LEU A 149 11.74 -10.87 -0.20
C LEU A 149 13.21 -11.21 0.06
N LYS A 150 14.13 -10.78 -0.81
CA LYS A 150 15.57 -10.95 -0.61
C LYS A 150 16.05 -9.81 0.28
N TRP A 151 16.32 -10.09 1.55
CA TRP A 151 16.88 -9.14 2.52
C TRP A 151 18.36 -9.42 2.81
#